data_AF-A0A1I0UYH6-F1
#
_entry.id   AF-A0A1I0UYH6-F1
#
_cell.length_a   1.000
_cell.length_b   1.000
_cell.length_c   1.000
_cell.angle_alpha   90.00
_cell.angle_beta   90.00
_cell.angle_gamma   90.00
#
_symmetry.space_group_name_H-M   'P 1'
#
loop_
_entity.id
_entity.type
_entity.pdbx_description
1 polymer ?
#
loop_
_entity_poly.entity_id
_entity_poly.type
_entity_poly.pdbx_seq_one_letter_code
_entity_poly.pdbx_strand_id
1 'polypeptide(L)'
;MTKNEVKELIEKLETNFVMTSISLGFLLDPKTRKASETWMESGSSVRFGTKKQIRNEKKYYVDDTYSKFFKEKMNNVEFMKIPMMAMISLIHDSIKDNGYDKQTPEFEFLRHLRNAVSHGNRFTFRNNEPKRPAYYDEFILDVNINGMENVIFDFIHFEDILNLINYIKNDL
;
A
#
# COMPACT_ATOMS: atom_id res chain seq x y z
N MET A 1 19.80 11.99 -3.81
CA MET A 1 19.74 11.16 -2.60
C MET A 1 20.63 9.95 -2.82
N THR A 2 21.44 9.60 -1.82
CA THR A 2 22.10 8.31 -1.76
C THR A 2 21.07 7.19 -1.62
N LYS A 3 21.48 5.96 -1.92
CA LYS A 3 20.65 4.76 -1.74
C LYS A 3 20.10 4.64 -0.31
N ASN A 4 20.91 4.97 0.70
CA ASN A 4 20.46 4.95 2.09
C ASN A 4 19.44 6.05 2.39
N GLU A 5 19.64 7.26 1.86
CA GLU A 5 18.66 8.35 2.01
C GLU A 5 17.31 8.01 1.36
N VAL A 6 17.30 7.29 0.23
CA VAL A 6 16.05 6.80 -0.38
C VAL A 6 15.38 5.74 0.50
N LYS A 7 16.15 4.81 1.09
CA LYS A 7 15.59 3.82 2.04
C LYS A 7 14.99 4.49 3.27
N GLU A 8 15.68 5.48 3.85
CA GLU A 8 15.17 6.27 4.97
C GLU A 8 13.91 7.05 4.63
N LEU A 9 13.82 7.62 3.41
CA LEU A 9 12.60 8.26 2.93
C LEU A 9 11.44 7.28 2.87
N ILE A 10 11.65 6.08 2.31
CA ILE A 10 10.64 5.02 2.26
C ILE A 10 10.16 4.68 3.67
N GLU A 11 11.08 4.47 4.62
CA GLU A 11 10.73 4.15 6.01
C GLU A 11 9.91 5.26 6.68
N LYS A 12 10.25 6.53 6.45
CA LYS A 12 9.49 7.68 6.96
C LYS A 12 8.08 7.74 6.38
N LEU A 13 7.93 7.46 5.08
CA LEU A 13 6.63 7.43 4.40
C LEU A 13 5.77 6.25 4.88
N GLU A 14 6.36 5.06 5.00
CA GLU A 14 5.70 3.88 5.59
C GLU A 14 5.22 4.18 7.01
N THR A 15 6.10 4.72 7.86
CA THR A 15 5.77 5.07 9.25
C THR A 15 4.65 6.11 9.31
N ASN A 16 4.69 7.14 8.46
CA ASN A 16 3.64 8.14 8.39
C ASN A 16 2.29 7.52 8.00
N PHE A 17 2.26 6.65 7.00
CA PHE A 17 1.06 5.92 6.59
C PHE A 17 0.50 5.09 7.75
N VAL A 18 1.34 4.27 8.40
CA VAL A 18 0.93 3.41 9.52
C VAL A 18 0.38 4.24 10.67
N MET A 19 1.08 5.30 11.09
CA MET A 19 0.65 6.18 12.18
C MET A 19 -0.67 6.89 11.87
N THR A 20 -0.84 7.38 10.63
CA THR A 20 -2.08 8.01 10.16
C THR A 20 -3.23 7.03 10.22
N SER A 21 -2.98 5.79 9.77
CA SER A 21 -3.97 4.73 9.80
C SER A 21 -4.42 4.44 11.24
N ILE A 22 -3.48 4.13 12.13
CA ILE A 22 -3.77 3.82 13.54
C ILE A 22 -4.55 4.97 14.19
N SER A 23 -4.12 6.22 13.96
CA SER A 23 -4.79 7.40 14.50
C SER A 23 -6.23 7.52 14.03
N LEU A 24 -6.49 7.26 12.75
CA LEU A 24 -7.86 7.24 12.21
C LEU A 24 -8.69 6.10 12.82
N GLY A 25 -8.12 4.90 12.97
CA GLY A 25 -8.79 3.79 13.66
C GLY A 25 -9.16 4.14 15.11
N PHE A 26 -8.24 4.79 15.84
CA PHE A 26 -8.44 5.26 17.20
C PHE A 26 -9.51 6.35 17.32
N LEU A 27 -9.55 7.29 16.36
CA LEU A 27 -10.53 8.37 16.35
C LEU A 27 -11.95 7.84 16.07
N LEU A 28 -12.07 6.87 15.17
CA LEU A 28 -13.35 6.45 14.62
C LEU A 28 -13.99 5.25 15.34
N ASP A 29 -13.21 4.39 16.01
CA ASP A 29 -13.75 3.21 16.70
C ASP A 29 -13.39 3.17 18.20
N PRO A 30 -14.39 3.30 19.10
CA PRO A 30 -14.19 3.16 20.54
C PRO A 30 -13.56 1.81 20.97
N LYS A 31 -13.73 0.73 20.21
CA LYS A 31 -13.09 -0.56 20.50
C LYS A 31 -11.61 -0.53 20.16
N THR A 32 -11.24 0.06 19.02
CA THR A 32 -9.83 0.30 18.65
C THR A 32 -9.16 1.26 19.64
N ARG A 33 -9.87 2.27 20.14
CA ARG A 33 -9.42 3.13 21.25
C ARG A 33 -9.12 2.31 22.51
N LYS A 34 -10.06 1.47 22.95
CA LYS A 34 -9.88 0.60 24.12
C LYS A 34 -8.77 -0.45 23.92
N ALA A 35 -8.57 -0.93 22.68
CA ALA A 35 -7.48 -1.84 22.34
C ALA A 35 -6.11 -1.12 22.36
N SER A 36 -6.04 0.14 21.93
CA SER A 36 -4.79 0.91 21.96
C SER A 36 -4.27 1.19 23.37
N GLU A 37 -5.16 1.24 24.37
CA GLU A 37 -4.79 1.26 25.80
C GLU A 37 -4.03 -0.01 26.21
N THR A 38 -4.22 -1.12 25.48
CA THR A 38 -3.46 -2.37 25.62
C THR A 38 -2.30 -2.54 24.61
N TRP A 39 -2.20 -1.70 23.56
CA TRP A 39 -1.15 -1.80 22.52
C TRP A 39 0.21 -1.22 22.93
N MET A 40 0.29 -0.55 24.08
CA MET A 40 1.58 -0.13 24.64
C MET A 40 2.37 -1.28 25.29
N GLU A 41 1.92 -2.53 25.16
CA GLU A 41 2.76 -3.69 25.44
C GLU A 41 3.77 -3.92 24.28
N SER A 42 5.05 -3.86 24.63
CA SER A 42 6.20 -4.15 23.76
C SER A 42 6.00 -5.47 22.99
N GLY A 43 5.86 -5.40 21.67
CA GLY A 43 5.83 -6.57 20.77
C GLY A 43 4.58 -6.73 19.89
N SER A 44 3.57 -5.86 20.05
CA SER A 44 2.36 -5.89 19.21
C SER A 44 2.62 -5.32 17.80
N SER A 45 2.11 -5.98 16.75
CA SER A 45 2.22 -5.53 15.34
C SER A 45 0.85 -5.20 14.73
N VAL A 46 0.81 -4.17 13.89
CA VAL A 46 -0.40 -3.66 13.21
C VAL A 46 -0.46 -4.23 11.79
N ARG A 47 -1.61 -4.78 11.39
CA ARG A 47 -1.82 -5.39 10.05
C ARG A 47 -2.92 -4.66 9.28
N PHE A 48 -2.68 -4.44 7.99
CA PHE A 48 -3.52 -3.63 7.10
C PHE A 48 -4.27 -4.46 6.06
N GLY A 49 -4.56 -5.72 6.34
CA GLY A 49 -5.40 -6.54 5.48
C GLY A 49 -4.67 -6.92 4.20
N THR A 50 -4.54 -8.21 3.99
CA THR A 50 -3.96 -8.77 2.79
C THR A 50 -5.02 -9.56 2.06
N LYS A 51 -4.90 -9.65 0.73
CA LYS A 51 -5.74 -10.57 -0.05
C LYS A 51 -5.56 -12.03 0.38
N LYS A 52 -4.42 -12.37 1.00
CA LYS A 52 -4.12 -13.69 1.56
C LYS A 52 -4.77 -13.84 2.95
N GLN A 53 -5.76 -14.72 3.09
CA GLN A 53 -6.30 -15.05 4.42
C GLN A 53 -5.27 -15.81 5.28
N ILE A 54 -4.50 -15.09 6.10
CA ILE A 54 -3.61 -15.69 7.10
C ILE A 54 -4.11 -15.27 8.49
N ARG A 55 -5.03 -16.08 9.05
CA ARG A 55 -5.59 -15.92 10.40
C ARG A 55 -4.96 -16.95 11.32
N ASN A 56 -3.81 -16.66 11.95
CA ASN A 56 -3.25 -17.59 12.94
C ASN A 56 -2.33 -17.01 14.03
N GLU A 57 -2.36 -15.70 14.30
CA GLU A 57 -1.64 -15.16 15.47
C GLU A 57 -2.52 -14.19 16.25
N LYS A 58 -2.21 -13.98 17.55
CA LYS A 58 -2.79 -12.92 18.38
C LYS A 58 -2.38 -11.56 17.81
N LYS A 59 -3.03 -11.16 16.72
CA LYS A 59 -2.78 -9.92 15.98
C LYS A 59 -4.06 -9.10 15.95
N TYR A 60 -3.92 -7.81 16.13
CA TYR A 60 -5.02 -6.89 15.88
C TYR A 60 -5.03 -6.57 14.40
N TYR A 61 -6.05 -7.09 13.74
CA TYR A 61 -6.28 -6.87 12.33
C TYR A 61 -7.08 -5.57 12.19
N VAL A 62 -6.37 -4.47 11.90
CA VAL A 62 -7.04 -3.17 11.70
C VAL A 62 -7.87 -3.20 10.43
N ASP A 63 -7.57 -4.12 9.52
CA ASP A 63 -8.39 -4.39 8.35
C ASP A 63 -9.84 -4.75 8.69
N ASP A 64 -10.16 -5.38 9.82
CA ASP A 64 -11.52 -5.75 10.21
C ASP A 64 -12.27 -4.49 10.68
N THR A 65 -11.56 -3.63 11.42
CA THR A 65 -12.05 -2.29 11.78
C THR A 65 -12.27 -1.47 10.51
N TYR A 66 -11.30 -1.40 9.62
CA TYR A 66 -11.45 -0.72 8.34
C TYR A 66 -12.52 -1.40 7.48
N SER A 67 -12.66 -2.72 7.46
CA SER A 67 -13.61 -3.50 6.65
C SER A 67 -15.04 -3.23 7.07
N LYS A 68 -15.27 -2.99 8.36
CA LYS A 68 -16.53 -2.43 8.84
C LYS A 68 -16.74 -1.01 8.33
N PHE A 69 -15.74 -0.14 8.40
CA PHE A 69 -15.83 1.19 7.78
C PHE A 69 -16.02 1.12 6.25
N PHE A 70 -15.43 0.14 5.56
CA PHE A 70 -15.52 -0.13 4.13
C PHE A 70 -16.93 -0.62 3.75
N LYS A 71 -17.52 -1.53 4.54
CA LYS A 71 -18.89 -2.05 4.32
C LYS A 71 -19.98 -1.05 4.69
N GLU A 72 -19.78 -0.27 5.75
CA GLU A 72 -20.78 0.66 6.26
C GLU A 72 -20.81 2.00 5.51
N LYS A 73 -19.96 2.18 4.47
CA LYS A 73 -19.86 3.39 3.64
C LYS A 73 -19.77 4.68 4.46
N MET A 74 -19.20 4.63 5.66
CA MET A 74 -18.94 5.82 6.46
C MET A 74 -17.71 6.55 5.90
N ASN A 75 -17.84 7.15 4.70
CA ASN A 75 -17.02 8.17 3.97
C ASN A 75 -15.52 8.40 4.26
N ASN A 76 -14.83 7.61 5.09
CA ASN A 76 -13.51 7.93 5.62
C ASN A 76 -12.41 7.02 5.08
N VAL A 77 -12.77 6.05 4.24
CA VAL A 77 -11.86 5.16 3.52
C VAL A 77 -11.01 5.91 2.49
N GLU A 78 -11.61 6.92 1.84
CA GLU A 78 -10.87 7.79 0.92
C GLU A 78 -9.68 8.47 1.61
N PHE A 79 -9.79 8.77 2.91
CA PHE A 79 -8.69 9.38 3.67
C PHE A 79 -7.48 8.47 3.84
N MET A 80 -7.61 7.13 3.71
CA MET A 80 -6.46 6.23 3.70
C MET A 80 -5.96 5.91 2.30
N LYS A 81 -6.85 5.97 1.32
CA LYS A 81 -6.49 5.83 -0.10
C LYS A 81 -5.58 6.98 -0.54
N ILE A 82 -5.88 8.23 -0.18
CA ILE A 82 -5.07 9.40 -0.52
C ILE A 82 -3.61 9.29 -0.04
N PRO A 83 -3.30 9.04 1.25
CA PRO A 83 -1.93 8.93 1.72
C PRO A 83 -1.22 7.70 1.13
N MET A 84 -1.94 6.60 0.85
CA MET A 84 -1.36 5.47 0.11
C MET A 84 -0.97 5.87 -1.31
N MET A 85 -1.84 6.56 -2.05
CA MET A 85 -1.57 7.05 -3.40
C MET A 85 -0.38 8.03 -3.43
N ALA A 86 -0.33 8.93 -2.45
CA ALA A 86 0.79 9.87 -2.29
C ALA A 86 2.10 9.12 -2.00
N MET A 87 2.08 8.16 -1.06
CA MET A 87 3.23 7.34 -0.72
C MET A 87 3.77 6.58 -1.95
N ILE A 88 2.90 5.87 -2.69
CA ILE A 88 3.31 5.16 -3.91
C ILE A 88 3.98 6.10 -4.91
N SER A 89 3.39 7.28 -5.11
CA SER A 89 3.91 8.28 -6.06
C SER A 89 5.28 8.79 -5.63
N LEU A 90 5.42 9.20 -4.37
CA LEU A 90 6.66 9.75 -3.82
C LEU A 90 7.79 8.70 -3.82
N ILE A 91 7.49 7.45 -3.46
CA ILE A 91 8.49 6.37 -3.44
C ILE A 91 8.98 6.09 -4.85
N HIS A 92 8.06 5.85 -5.79
CA HIS A 92 8.45 5.57 -7.17
C HIS A 92 9.26 6.72 -7.79
N ASP A 93 8.80 7.96 -7.62
CA ASP A 93 9.49 9.12 -8.19
C ASP A 93 10.86 9.32 -7.54
N SER A 94 10.98 9.14 -6.22
CA SER A 94 12.29 9.15 -5.54
C SER A 94 13.25 8.07 -6.07
N ILE A 95 12.77 6.86 -6.32
CA ILE A 95 13.60 5.77 -6.85
C ILE A 95 14.08 6.12 -8.27
N LYS A 96 13.15 6.54 -9.13
CA LYS A 96 13.42 6.85 -10.54
C LYS A 96 14.35 8.07 -10.69
N ASP A 97 14.06 9.16 -9.98
CA ASP A 97 14.81 10.41 -10.10
C ASP A 97 16.26 10.29 -9.61
N ASN A 98 16.54 9.27 -8.79
CA ASN A 98 17.89 8.96 -8.31
C ASN A 98 18.54 7.78 -9.07
N GLY A 99 17.92 7.27 -10.14
CA GLY A 99 18.48 6.24 -11.01
C GLY A 99 18.59 4.86 -10.36
N TYR A 100 17.71 4.57 -9.39
CA TYR A 100 17.65 3.26 -8.72
C TYR A 100 16.53 2.36 -9.26
N ASP A 101 15.83 2.77 -10.32
CA ASP A 101 14.85 1.94 -10.98
C ASP A 101 15.51 0.76 -11.71
N LYS A 102 14.97 -0.44 -11.50
CA LYS A 102 15.44 -1.65 -12.16
C LYS A 102 14.43 -2.13 -13.19
N GLN A 103 14.90 -2.87 -14.19
CA GLN A 103 14.03 -3.52 -15.18
C GLN A 103 13.54 -4.90 -14.70
N THR A 104 13.19 -5.02 -13.42
CA THR A 104 12.62 -6.25 -12.85
C THR A 104 11.09 -6.16 -12.81
N PRO A 105 10.39 -7.31 -12.74
CA PRO A 105 8.92 -7.33 -12.72
C PRO A 105 8.28 -6.50 -11.61
N GLU A 106 8.89 -6.43 -10.43
CA GLU A 106 8.35 -5.73 -9.27
C GLU A 106 8.49 -4.21 -9.40
N PHE A 107 9.58 -3.73 -10.00
CA PHE A 107 9.75 -2.30 -10.30
C PHE A 107 8.81 -1.86 -11.43
N GLU A 108 8.60 -2.71 -12.44
CA GLU A 108 7.58 -2.47 -13.46
C GLU A 108 6.16 -2.50 -12.87
N PHE A 109 5.90 -3.41 -11.92
CA PHE A 109 4.64 -3.45 -11.18
C PHE A 109 4.42 -2.16 -10.37
N LEU A 110 5.43 -1.69 -9.63
CA LEU A 110 5.38 -0.41 -8.91
C LEU A 110 5.15 0.77 -9.88
N ARG A 111 5.81 0.80 -11.04
CA ARG A 111 5.59 1.83 -12.08
C ARG A 111 4.13 1.87 -12.51
N HIS A 112 3.53 0.71 -12.77
CA HIS A 112 2.14 0.65 -13.20
C HIS A 112 1.15 0.99 -12.07
N LEU A 113 1.43 0.59 -10.82
CA LEU A 113 0.66 1.07 -9.66
C LEU A 113 0.75 2.59 -9.52
N ARG A 114 1.94 3.17 -9.63
CA ARG A 114 2.14 4.62 -9.60
C ARG A 114 1.34 5.30 -10.70
N ASN A 115 1.39 4.78 -11.93
CA ASN A 115 0.59 5.34 -13.03
C ASN A 115 -0.92 5.23 -12.76
N ALA A 116 -1.38 4.11 -12.19
CA ALA A 116 -2.78 3.95 -11.85
C ALA A 116 -3.25 4.96 -10.81
N VAL A 117 -2.45 5.22 -9.77
CA VAL A 117 -2.80 6.23 -8.75
C VAL A 117 -2.80 7.64 -9.33
N SER A 118 -1.86 7.98 -10.23
CA SER A 118 -1.86 9.25 -10.96
C SER A 118 -3.07 9.41 -11.89
N HIS A 119 -3.70 8.31 -12.30
CA HIS A 119 -4.92 8.28 -13.11
C HIS A 119 -6.19 8.05 -12.28
N GLY A 120 -6.19 8.48 -11.01
CA GLY A 120 -7.39 8.45 -10.17
C GLY A 120 -7.69 7.04 -9.62
N ASN A 121 -6.65 6.26 -9.35
CA ASN A 121 -6.74 4.87 -8.90
C ASN A 121 -7.35 3.93 -9.96
N ARG A 122 -6.92 4.09 -11.21
CA ARG A 122 -7.41 3.35 -12.38
C ARG A 122 -6.25 2.93 -13.28
N PHE A 123 -6.19 1.66 -13.65
CA PHE A 123 -5.22 1.23 -14.67
C PHE A 123 -5.56 1.85 -16.02
N THR A 124 -4.58 2.53 -16.62
CA THR A 124 -4.71 3.17 -17.94
C THR A 124 -3.52 2.74 -18.78
N PHE A 125 -3.66 1.60 -19.46
CA PHE A 125 -2.62 1.06 -20.32
C PHE A 125 -2.78 1.60 -21.73
N ARG A 126 -1.66 2.03 -22.32
CA ARG A 126 -1.57 2.55 -23.68
C ARG A 126 -0.49 1.82 -24.44
N ASN A 127 -0.57 1.79 -25.77
CA ASN A 127 0.51 1.29 -26.63
C ASN A 127 0.98 -0.14 -26.27
N ASN A 128 0.05 -1.07 -26.10
CA ASN A 128 0.30 -2.47 -25.71
C ASN A 128 1.08 -2.60 -24.38
N GLU A 129 0.78 -1.74 -23.41
CA GLU A 129 1.23 -1.94 -22.04
C GLU A 129 0.45 -3.05 -21.31
N PRO A 130 1.09 -3.75 -20.36
CA PRO A 130 2.49 -3.60 -19.94
C PRO A 130 3.48 -4.21 -20.97
N LYS A 131 4.54 -3.46 -21.31
CA LYS A 131 5.53 -3.88 -22.34
C LYS A 131 6.53 -4.91 -21.83
N ARG A 132 6.67 -5.00 -20.51
CA ARG A 132 7.54 -5.92 -19.79
C ARG A 132 6.69 -6.69 -18.79
N PRO A 133 7.13 -7.88 -18.34
CA PRO A 133 6.48 -8.55 -17.22
C PRO A 133 6.36 -7.60 -16.04
N ALA A 134 5.16 -7.47 -15.49
CA ALA A 134 4.88 -6.61 -14.36
C ALA A 134 4.03 -7.42 -13.38
N TYR A 135 4.68 -8.01 -12.39
CA TYR A 135 4.02 -8.82 -11.37
C TYR A 135 4.75 -8.71 -10.04
N TYR A 136 4.01 -8.91 -8.97
CA TYR A 136 4.52 -9.08 -7.62
C TYR A 136 3.67 -10.12 -6.91
N ASP A 137 4.29 -11.17 -6.40
CA ASP A 137 3.58 -12.28 -5.75
C ASP A 137 2.51 -12.87 -6.69
N GLU A 138 1.25 -12.93 -6.27
CA GLU A 138 0.11 -13.38 -7.08
C GLU A 138 -0.54 -12.29 -7.94
N PHE A 139 -0.09 -11.03 -7.82
CA PHE A 139 -0.63 -9.91 -8.58
C PHE A 139 0.08 -9.78 -9.91
N ILE A 140 -0.65 -10.07 -11.00
CA ILE A 140 -0.14 -10.00 -12.36
C ILE A 140 -0.84 -8.86 -13.09
N LEU A 141 -0.05 -7.97 -13.70
CA LEU A 141 -0.56 -6.94 -14.59
C LEU A 141 -0.44 -7.42 -16.03
N ASP A 142 -1.57 -7.51 -16.72
CA ASP A 142 -1.65 -7.83 -18.14
C ASP A 142 -2.57 -6.83 -18.86
N VAL A 143 -2.73 -6.97 -20.18
CA VAL A 143 -3.58 -6.04 -20.95
C VAL A 143 -5.05 -6.06 -20.52
N ASN A 144 -5.53 -7.12 -19.86
CA ASN A 144 -6.94 -7.35 -19.55
C ASN A 144 -7.43 -6.52 -18.37
N ILE A 145 -6.53 -6.10 -17.48
CA ILE A 145 -6.88 -5.24 -16.34
C ILE A 145 -6.98 -3.75 -16.70
N ASN A 146 -6.76 -3.39 -17.98
CA ASN A 146 -6.89 -2.01 -18.43
C ASN A 146 -8.31 -1.46 -18.18
N GLY A 147 -8.39 -0.25 -17.65
CA GLY A 147 -9.66 0.40 -17.30
C GLY A 147 -10.24 -0.02 -15.95
N MET A 148 -9.64 -1.01 -15.26
CA MET A 148 -10.03 -1.40 -13.91
C MET A 148 -9.91 -0.19 -12.97
N GLU A 149 -11.04 0.16 -12.36
CA GLU A 149 -11.15 1.19 -11.34
C GLU A 149 -10.84 0.60 -9.96
N ASN A 150 -10.66 1.48 -8.97
CA ASN A 150 -10.43 1.09 -7.57
C ASN A 150 -9.24 0.12 -7.38
N VAL A 151 -8.14 0.37 -8.09
CA VAL A 151 -6.92 -0.45 -8.04
C VAL A 151 -6.46 -0.70 -6.61
N ILE A 152 -6.20 0.36 -5.85
CA ILE A 152 -6.09 0.27 -4.39
C ILE A 152 -7.45 -0.12 -3.84
N PHE A 153 -7.47 -1.21 -3.06
CA PHE A 153 -8.60 -1.90 -2.45
C PHE A 153 -9.14 -3.09 -3.26
N ASP A 154 -9.58 -2.91 -4.51
CA ASP A 154 -10.21 -4.03 -5.24
C ASP A 154 -9.17 -4.95 -5.89
N PHE A 155 -8.12 -4.38 -6.50
CA PHE A 155 -7.05 -5.16 -7.11
C PHE A 155 -6.05 -5.63 -6.06
N ILE A 156 -5.52 -4.68 -5.28
CA ILE A 156 -4.45 -4.87 -4.29
C ILE A 156 -4.79 -4.14 -2.99
N HIS A 157 -4.56 -4.78 -1.83
CA HIS A 157 -4.85 -4.19 -0.52
C HIS A 157 -3.63 -3.46 0.07
N PHE A 158 -3.87 -2.66 1.11
CA PHE A 158 -2.82 -1.84 1.72
C PHE A 158 -1.62 -2.65 2.23
N GLU A 159 -1.85 -3.80 2.86
CA GLU A 159 -0.74 -4.65 3.34
C GLU A 159 0.08 -5.22 2.19
N ASP A 160 -0.56 -5.59 1.08
CA ASP A 160 0.12 -6.10 -0.10
C ASP A 160 1.02 -5.02 -0.74
N ILE A 161 0.56 -3.77 -0.75
CA ILE A 161 1.37 -2.62 -1.19
C ILE A 161 2.55 -2.37 -0.26
N LEU A 162 2.35 -2.43 1.06
CA LEU A 162 3.44 -2.27 2.04
C LEU A 162 4.50 -3.38 1.87
N ASN A 163 4.07 -4.61 1.61
CA ASN A 163 4.98 -5.73 1.33
C ASN A 163 5.79 -5.49 0.05
N LEU A 164 5.16 -5.00 -1.02
CA LEU A 164 5.85 -4.60 -2.25
C LEU A 164 6.90 -3.50 -1.99
N ILE A 165 6.51 -2.45 -1.26
CA ILE A 165 7.42 -1.34 -0.95
C ILE A 165 8.62 -1.84 -0.14
N ASN A 166 8.40 -2.69 0.86
CA ASN A 166 9.46 -3.26 1.67
C ASN A 166 10.39 -4.17 0.83
N TYR A 167 9.83 -4.95 -0.10
CA TYR A 167 10.61 -5.74 -1.05
C TYR A 167 11.52 -4.83 -1.89
N ILE A 168 10.97 -3.79 -2.50
CA ILE A 168 11.71 -2.83 -3.32
C ILE A 168 12.77 -2.12 -2.49
N LYS A 169 12.45 -1.66 -1.28
CA LYS A 169 13.41 -1.03 -0.35
C LYS A 169 14.60 -1.94 -0.05
N ASN A 170 14.38 -3.23 0.15
CA ASN A 170 15.45 -4.19 0.41
C ASN A 170 16.32 -4.43 -0.83
N ASP A 171 15.71 -4.38 -2.01
CA ASP A 171 16.38 -4.57 -3.29
C ASP A 171 17.06 -3.30 -3.84
N LEU A 172 16.68 -2.09 -3.40
CA LEU A 172 17.41 -0.85 -3.67
C LEU A 172 18.87 -1.04 -3.34
#